data_AF-A0A436G843-F1
#
_entry.id   AF-A0A436G843-F1
#
_cell.length_a   1.000
_cell.length_b   1.000
_cell.length_c   1.000
_cell.angle_alpha   90.00
_cell.angle_beta   90.00
_cell.angle_gamma   90.00
#
_symmetry.space_group_name_H-M   'P 1'
#
loop_
_entity.id
_entity.type
_entity.pdbx_description
1 polymer ?
#
loop_
_entity_poly.entity_id
_entity_poly.type
_entity_poly.pdbx_seq_one_letter_code
_entity_poly.pdbx_strand_id
1 'polypeptide(L)' 'CVAIPMFGMIESLNLGTSSGIVLYEIAKQRREYQSKYRRGSRKGKRAEPLPTVMRREIGGFASSETEGQT' A
#
# COMPACT_ATOMS: atom_id res chain seq x y z
N CYS A 1 4.61 7.02 -21.75
CA CYS A 1 3.48 6.13 -22.10
C CYS A 1 3.59 4.88 -21.22
N VAL A 2 2.50 4.44 -20.59
CA VAL A 2 2.41 3.20 -19.80
C VAL A 2 1.21 2.42 -20.34
N ALA A 3 1.39 1.13 -20.62
CA ALA A 3 0.35 0.27 -21.15
C ALA A 3 0.04 -0.87 -20.18
N ILE A 4 -1.25 -1.16 -19.98
CA ILE A 4 -1.68 -2.32 -19.20
C ILE A 4 -1.73 -3.51 -20.16
N PRO A 5 -1.05 -4.63 -19.87
CA PRO A 5 -1.10 -5.80 -20.73
C PRO A 5 -2.54 -6.36 -20.76
N MET A 6 -3.08 -6.47 -21.98
CA MET A 6 -4.38 -7.07 -22.26
C MET A 6 -4.15 -8.54 -22.66
N PHE A 7 -4.85 -9.48 -22.02
CA PHE A 7 -4.87 -10.88 -22.44
C PHE A 7 -6.29 -11.23 -22.92
N GLY A 8 -6.39 -11.85 -24.10
CA GLY A 8 -7.67 -12.25 -24.70
C GLY A 8 -8.16 -11.31 -25.81
N MET A 9 -9.46 -11.34 -26.10
CA MET A 9 -10.09 -10.63 -27.24
C MET A 9 -10.40 -9.14 -26.98
N ILE A 10 -10.09 -8.61 -25.79
CA ILE A 10 -10.39 -7.21 -25.47
C ILE A 10 -9.21 -6.33 -25.89
N GLU A 11 -9.51 -5.21 -26.55
CA GLU A 11 -8.50 -4.28 -27.08
C GLU A 11 -8.12 -3.17 -26.09
N SER A 12 -9.06 -2.74 -25.24
CA SER A 12 -8.84 -1.70 -24.24
C SER A 12 -9.74 -1.85 -23.02
N LEU A 13 -9.34 -1.22 -21.92
CA LEU A 13 -10.13 -1.12 -20.70
C LEU A 13 -10.83 0.23 -20.61
N ASN A 14 -11.93 0.26 -19.84
CA ASN A 14 -12.56 1.51 -19.40
C ASN A 14 -11.51 2.43 -18.75
N LEU A 15 -11.61 3.74 -19.02
CA LEU A 15 -10.79 4.80 -18.42
C LEU A 15 -10.72 4.68 -16.89
N GLY A 16 -11.84 4.42 -16.21
CA GLY A 16 -11.86 4.29 -14.75
C GLY A 16 -11.08 3.07 -14.25
N THR A 17 -11.20 1.95 -14.96
CA THR A 17 -10.49 0.71 -14.60
C THR A 17 -9.00 0.81 -14.86
N SER A 18 -8.61 1.34 -16.02
CA SER A 18 -7.20 1.55 -16.35
C SER A 18 -6.54 2.53 -15.38
N SER A 19 -7.24 3.63 -15.04
CA SER A 19 -6.81 4.57 -14.01
C SER A 19 -6.67 3.88 -12.65
N GLY A 20 -7.66 3.07 -12.24
CA GLY A 20 -7.65 2.35 -10.97
C GLY A 20 -6.47 1.38 -10.85
N ILE A 21 -6.20 0.59 -11.89
CA ILE A 21 -5.08 -0.36 -11.93
C ILE A 21 -3.75 0.39 -11.80
N VAL A 22 -3.53 1.42 -12.62
CA VAL A 22 -2.28 2.18 -12.64
C VAL A 22 -2.05 2.91 -11.31
N LEU A 23 -3.08 3.58 -10.79
CA LEU A 23 -2.98 4.32 -9.52
C LEU A 23 -2.75 3.39 -8.33
N TYR A 24 -3.35 2.20 -8.32
CA TYR A 24 -3.14 1.23 -7.26
C TYR A 24 -1.68 0.74 -7.23
N GLU A 25 -1.11 0.41 -8.39
CA GLU A 25 0.27 -0.06 -8.47
C GLU A 25 1.27 1.03 -8.03
N ILE A 26 1.04 2.28 -8.46
CA ILE A 26 1.82 3.43 -7.98
C ILE A 26 1.68 3.60 -6.47
N ALA A 27 0.46 3.48 -5.93
CA ALA A 27 0.22 3.61 -4.50
C ALA A 27 0.92 2.50 -3.70
N LYS A 28 0.92 1.26 -4.21
CA LYS A 28 1.62 0.11 -3.60
C LYS A 28 3.12 0.38 -3.51
N GLN A 29 3.75 0.75 -4.63
CA GLN A 29 5.18 1.08 -4.67
C GLN A 29 5.53 2.27 -3.75
N ARG A 30 4.66 3.29 -3.69
CA ARG A 30 4.84 4.43 -2.78
C ARG A 30 4.79 4.02 -1.31
N ARG A 31 3.90 3.09 -0.93
CA ARG A 31 3.85 2.55 0.44
C ARG A 31 5.12 1.80 0.79
N GLU A 32 5.62 0.95 -0.10
CA GLU A 32 6.89 0.23 0.10
C GLU A 32 8.08 1.19 0.26
N TYR A 33 8.14 2.24 -0.56
CA TYR A 33 9.18 3.27 -0.42
C TYR A 33 9.07 4.01 0.91
N GLN A 34 7.86 4.47 1.30
CA GLN A 34 7.66 5.19 2.55
C GLN A 34 7.83 4.32 3.80
N SER A 35 7.65 3.02 3.65
CA SER A 35 8.00 2.03 4.68
C SER A 35 9.50 2.04 4.94
N LYS A 36 10.32 2.12 3.88
CA LYS A 36 11.78 2.16 4.00
C LYS A 36 12.35 3.54 4.34
N TYR A 37 11.70 4.62 3.91
CA TYR A 37 12.25 5.98 3.99
C TYR A 37 11.30 6.98 4.64
N ARG A 38 11.85 7.92 5.42
CA ARG A 38 11.07 9.04 5.98
C ARG A 38 10.71 10.05 4.88
N ARG A 39 9.58 10.74 5.05
CA ARG A 39 9.11 11.79 4.12
C ARG A 39 9.90 13.09 4.34
N GLY A 40 10.41 13.71 3.28
CA GLY A 40 11.12 15.01 3.32
C GLY A 40 12.64 14.92 3.11
N SER A 41 13.29 16.07 2.87
CA SER A 41 14.70 16.24 2.43
C SER A 41 15.79 15.64 3.34
N ARG A 42 15.45 14.92 4.42
CA ARG A 42 16.40 14.19 5.26
C ARG A 42 16.12 12.69 5.15
N LYS A 43 16.48 12.13 3.98
CA LYS A 43 16.30 10.73 3.54
C LYS A 43 17.08 9.74 4.42
N GLY A 44 16.68 9.58 5.67
CA GLY A 44 17.09 8.45 6.49
C GLY A 44 16.30 7.20 6.11
N LYS A 45 16.97 6.04 6.08
CA LYS A 45 16.28 4.75 6.20
C LYS A 45 15.55 4.75 7.54
N ARG A 46 14.33 4.24 7.59
CA ARG A 46 13.68 3.96 8.87
C ARG A 46 14.41 2.81 9.56
N ALA A 47 14.54 2.90 10.88
CA ALA A 47 14.98 1.76 11.69
C ALA A 47 13.95 0.63 11.61
N GLU A 48 12.67 0.99 11.71
CA GLU A 48 11.55 0.05 11.59
C GLU A 48 10.65 0.40 10.39
N PRO A 49 10.36 -0.58 9.51
CA PRO A 49 9.52 -0.36 8.34
C PRO A 49 8.06 -0.16 8.73
N LEU A 50 7.35 0.74 8.02
CA LEU A 50 5.89 0.85 8.17
C LEU A 50 5.17 -0.37 7.58
N PRO A 51 4.01 -0.73 8.12
CA PRO A 51 3.16 -1.74 7.50
C PRO A 51 2.70 -1.29 6.11
N THR A 52 2.81 -2.20 5.13
CA THR A 52 2.41 -1.95 3.73
C THR A 52 0.98 -2.38 3.43
N VAL A 53 0.41 -3.25 4.26
CA VAL A 53 -0.98 -3.69 4.21
C VAL A 53 -1.72 -3.10 5.40
N MET A 54 -2.70 -2.24 5.15
CA MET A 54 -3.62 -1.78 6.19
C MET A 54 -4.71 -2.84 6.34
N ARG A 55 -4.57 -3.71 7.33
CA ARG A 55 -5.66 -4.62 7.69
C ARG A 55 -6.81 -3.77 8.20
N ARG A 56 -8.00 -3.95 7.63
CA ARG A 56 -9.20 -3.36 8.23
C ARG A 56 -9.44 -4.09 9.54
N GLU A 57 -9.37 -3.38 10.66
CA GLU A 57 -9.83 -3.92 11.93
C GLU A 57 -11.33 -4.21 11.79
N ILE A 58 -11.72 -5.46 12.06
CA ILE A 58 -13.10 -5.91 11.91
C ILE A 58 -13.95 -5.46 13.13
N GLY A 59 -13.34 -4.83 14.14
CA GLY A 59 -14.04 -4.20 15.26
C GLY A 59 -13.23 -3.01 15.75
N GLY A 60 -13.91 -1.90 16.02
CA GLY A 60 -13.28 -0.77 16.71
C GLY A 60 -12.91 -1.17 18.14
N PHE A 61 -11.70 -0.77 18.56
CA PHE A 61 -11.20 -0.84 19.93
C PHE A 61 -11.14 -2.24 20.55
N ALA A 62 -10.05 -2.98 20.25
CA ALA A 62 -9.49 -3.92 21.20
C ALA A 62 -8.30 -3.25 21.88
N SER A 63 -8.57 -2.51 22.96
CA SER A 63 -7.57 -2.14 23.94
C SER A 63 -7.01 -3.44 24.54
N SER A 64 -5.70 -3.58 24.45
CA SER A 64 -4.86 -4.60 25.08
C SER A 64 -5.41 -5.20 26.38
N GLU A 65 -5.68 -6.51 26.38
CA GLU A 65 -5.60 -7.33 27.58
C GLU A 65 -4.13 -7.39 28.00
N THR A 66 -3.77 -6.68 29.07
CA THR A 66 -2.54 -6.95 29.81
C THR A 66 -2.87 -8.01 30.86
N GLU A 67 -2.66 -9.28 30.53
CA GLU A 67 -2.54 -10.34 31.53
C GLU A 67 -1.08 -10.82 31.62
N GLY A 68 -0.51 -10.64 32.81
CA GLY A 68 0.39 -11.61 33.42
C GLY A 68 1.85 -11.64 32.96
N GLN A 69 2.70 -10.93 33.70
CA GLN A 69 3.99 -11.48 34.08
C GLN A 69 4.18 -11.29 35.59
N THR A 70 4.23 -12.45 36.25
CA THR A 70 4.58 -12.76 37.64
C THR A 70 5.72 -11.94 38.22
#